data_AF-A0A9P5BNU1-F1
#
_entry.id   AF-A0A9P5BNU1-F1
#
_cell.length_a   1.000
_cell.length_b   1.000
_cell.length_c   1.000
_cell.angle_alpha   90.00
_cell.angle_beta   90.00
_cell.angle_gamma   90.00
#
_symmetry.space_group_name_H-M   'P 1'
#
loop_
_entity.id
_entity.type
_entity.pdbx_description
1 polymer ?
#
loop_
_entity_poly.entity_id
_entity_poly.type
_entity_poly.pdbx_seq_one_letter_code
_entity_poly.pdbx_strand_id
1 'polypeptide(L)'
;MEAKFKQEIQQMMYIAGETQDVSIQTIKLIEDIILDQVVHMLKTAHDLASRRGSRVFSNNDLIFQFRHDTARVERLRTFLTWKAIRKTVKDSDEKEGFVDEADMEEAAPTDEAPAAKGKFPTVSLPWDVSSFFSEQVAEAPEDITDITSSEAALEKLRKNDERTRDMTVAEYATWSEYRHASLTYRKAKRFRDWCGLGVIAENKPNDDVMDILGFLTSEMVQSLTAEALKVQALELAYLDGQL
;
A
#
# COMPACT_ATOMS: atom_id res chain seq x y z
N MET A 1 -3.14 -18.95 21.22
CA MET A 1 -2.19 -18.23 20.36
C MET A 1 -2.92 -17.97 19.06
N GLU A 2 -3.58 -16.83 18.97
CA GLU A 2 -4.52 -16.52 17.88
C GLU A 2 -3.95 -15.38 17.05
N ALA A 3 -3.98 -15.53 15.73
CA ALA A 3 -3.60 -14.48 14.79
C ALA A 3 -4.69 -13.40 14.79
N LYS A 4 -4.34 -12.15 15.13
CA LYS A 4 -5.32 -11.06 15.18
C LYS A 4 -5.79 -10.68 13.78
N PHE A 5 -4.91 -10.73 12.78
CA PHE A 5 -5.24 -10.35 11.41
C PHE A 5 -5.32 -11.55 10.47
N LYS A 6 -5.89 -12.66 10.97
CA LYS A 6 -5.92 -13.93 10.23
C LYS A 6 -6.51 -13.79 8.83
N GLN A 7 -7.70 -13.20 8.75
CA GLN A 7 -8.46 -13.11 7.50
C GLN A 7 -7.74 -12.19 6.50
N GLU A 8 -7.26 -11.04 6.96
CA GLU A 8 -6.61 -10.05 6.13
C GLU A 8 -5.27 -10.56 5.58
N ILE A 9 -4.49 -11.25 6.42
CA ILE A 9 -3.25 -11.89 5.97
C ILE A 9 -3.57 -12.98 4.95
N GLN A 10 -4.54 -13.85 5.20
CA GLN A 10 -4.93 -14.89 4.25
C GLN A 10 -5.39 -14.31 2.90
N GLN A 11 -6.16 -13.23 2.91
CA GLN A 11 -6.56 -12.53 1.69
C GLN A 11 -5.35 -11.97 0.93
N MET A 12 -4.42 -11.30 1.61
CA MET A 12 -3.20 -10.79 0.97
C MET A 12 -2.28 -11.91 0.44
N MET A 13 -2.22 -13.06 1.13
CA MET A 13 -1.50 -14.25 0.66
C MET A 13 -2.13 -14.82 -0.62
N TYR A 14 -3.46 -14.86 -0.69
CA TYR A 14 -4.19 -15.31 -1.89
C TYR A 14 -3.86 -14.47 -3.12
N ILE A 15 -3.78 -13.15 -2.95
CA ILE A 15 -3.37 -12.22 -4.00
C ILE A 15 -1.95 -12.48 -4.46
N ALA A 16 -1.06 -12.86 -3.55
CA ALA A 16 0.34 -13.16 -3.87
C ALA A 16 0.55 -14.49 -4.61
N GLY A 17 -0.43 -15.39 -4.61
CA GLY A 17 -0.28 -16.70 -5.23
C GLY A 17 -0.91 -17.85 -4.48
N GLU A 18 -1.05 -17.73 -3.16
CA GLU A 18 -1.35 -18.83 -2.25
C GLU A 18 -2.84 -19.17 -2.25
N THR A 19 -3.22 -20.20 -2.99
CA THR A 19 -4.61 -20.62 -3.13
C THR A 19 -5.00 -21.76 -2.19
N GLN A 20 -4.08 -22.26 -1.36
CA GLN A 20 -4.33 -23.34 -0.41
C GLN A 20 -4.88 -22.82 0.93
N ASP A 21 -5.46 -23.73 1.72
CA ASP A 21 -5.82 -23.42 3.11
C ASP A 21 -4.55 -23.32 3.96
N VAL A 22 -4.12 -22.08 4.20
CA VAL A 22 -2.90 -21.78 4.93
C VAL A 22 -3.09 -22.10 6.41
N SER A 23 -2.14 -22.86 6.97
CA SER A 23 -2.16 -23.20 8.40
C SER A 23 -2.17 -21.95 9.28
N ILE A 24 -2.86 -22.03 10.42
CA ILE A 24 -2.93 -20.91 11.40
C ILE A 24 -1.53 -20.55 11.90
N GLN A 25 -0.63 -21.54 11.99
CA GLN A 25 0.75 -21.35 12.41
C GLN A 25 1.53 -20.48 11.41
N THR A 26 1.36 -20.73 10.10
CA THR A 26 1.99 -19.93 9.04
C THR A 26 1.46 -18.49 9.05
N ILE A 27 0.13 -18.33 9.13
CA ILE A 27 -0.48 -16.99 9.21
C ILE A 27 0.05 -16.23 10.44
N LYS A 28 0.15 -16.91 11.59
CA LYS A 28 0.66 -16.30 12.82
C LYS A 28 2.13 -15.91 12.69
N LEU A 29 2.95 -16.75 12.07
CA LEU A 29 4.35 -16.45 11.81
C LEU A 29 4.50 -15.21 10.93
N ILE A 30 3.72 -15.11 9.84
CA ILE A 30 3.70 -13.91 8.99
C ILE A 30 3.27 -12.70 9.82
N GLU A 31 2.20 -12.80 10.61
CA GLU A 31 1.75 -11.70 11.47
C GLU A 31 2.86 -11.20 12.40
N ASP A 32 3.61 -12.10 13.03
CA ASP A 32 4.69 -11.75 13.95
C ASP A 32 5.87 -11.08 13.22
N ILE A 33 6.26 -11.60 12.05
CA ILE A 33 7.29 -10.97 11.21
C ILE A 33 6.87 -9.54 10.83
N ILE A 34 5.63 -9.36 10.36
CA ILE A 34 5.13 -8.04 9.96
C ILE A 34 5.06 -7.10 11.17
N LEU A 35 4.60 -7.58 12.32
CA LEU A 35 4.55 -6.78 13.55
C LEU A 35 5.94 -6.27 13.94
N ASP A 36 6.94 -7.16 13.95
CA ASP A 36 8.31 -6.80 14.29
C ASP A 36 8.89 -5.76 13.32
N GLN A 37 8.62 -5.91 12.01
CA GLN A 37 9.04 -4.92 11.01
C GLN A 37 8.37 -3.57 11.23
N VAL A 38 7.05 -3.53 11.45
CA VAL A 38 6.33 -2.27 11.72
C VAL A 38 6.86 -1.59 12.99
N VAL A 39 7.08 -2.35 14.06
CA VAL A 39 7.65 -1.83 15.31
C VAL A 39 9.05 -1.26 15.08
N HIS A 40 9.89 -1.94 14.30
CA HIS A 40 11.21 -1.45 13.94
C HIS A 40 11.15 -0.15 13.11
N MET A 41 10.23 -0.08 12.14
CA MET A 41 10.01 1.12 11.34
C MET A 41 9.56 2.32 12.17
N LEU A 42 8.66 2.10 13.14
CA LEU A 42 8.17 3.16 14.04
C LEU A 42 9.28 3.69 14.94
N LYS A 43 10.12 2.81 15.51
CA LYS A 43 11.28 3.21 16.31
C LYS A 43 12.29 4.02 15.48
N THR A 44 12.55 3.57 14.25
CA THR A 44 13.46 4.27 13.33
C THR A 44 12.90 5.65 12.94
N ALA A 45 11.60 5.74 12.64
CA ALA A 45 10.96 7.02 12.33
C ALA A 45 11.02 8.00 13.51
N HIS A 46 10.86 7.49 14.75
CA HIS A 46 11.01 8.30 15.95
C HIS A 46 12.44 8.82 16.15
N ASP A 47 13.46 7.99 15.89
CA ASP A 47 14.86 8.44 15.95
C ASP A 47 15.16 9.51 14.89
N LEU A 48 14.68 9.32 13.65
CA LEU A 48 14.81 10.31 12.57
C LEU A 48 14.15 11.65 12.93
N ALA A 49 12.93 11.61 13.48
CA ALA A 49 12.24 12.80 13.95
C ALA A 49 13.00 13.50 15.08
N SER A 50 13.53 12.73 16.04
CA SER A 50 14.31 13.25 17.16
C SER A 50 15.59 13.95 16.69
N ARG A 51 16.29 13.39 15.70
CA ARG A 51 17.48 14.02 15.07
C ARG A 51 17.14 15.33 14.36
N ARG A 52 15.92 15.47 13.82
CA ARG A 52 15.41 16.74 13.26
C ARG A 52 14.99 17.74 14.36
N GLY A 53 14.97 17.34 15.63
CA GLY A 53 14.49 18.15 16.75
C GLY A 53 12.97 18.14 16.91
N SER A 54 12.27 17.18 16.31
CA SER A 54 10.83 16.99 16.47
C SER A 54 10.54 15.84 17.44
N ARG A 55 9.52 16.01 18.28
CA ARG A 55 9.02 14.95 19.17
C ARG A 55 8.07 13.98 18.47
N VAL A 56 7.50 14.40 17.34
CA VAL A 56 6.59 13.62 16.51
C VAL A 56 7.19 13.35 15.14
N PHE A 57 7.03 12.14 14.63
CA PHE A 57 7.49 11.78 13.28
C PHE A 57 6.42 12.12 12.23
N SER A 58 6.84 12.32 10.98
CA SER A 58 5.96 12.58 9.84
C SER A 58 6.02 11.47 8.80
N ASN A 59 5.16 11.56 7.77
CA ASN A 59 5.22 10.69 6.59
C ASN A 59 6.65 10.56 6.03
N ASN A 60 7.39 11.67 5.98
CA ASN A 60 8.75 11.69 5.45
C ASN A 60 9.72 10.81 6.25
N ASP A 61 9.55 10.69 7.57
CA ASP A 61 10.40 9.83 8.42
C ASP A 61 10.20 8.34 8.15
N LEU A 62 8.99 7.95 7.73
CA LEU A 62 8.73 6.59 7.26
C LEU A 62 9.29 6.37 5.86
N ILE A 63 8.95 7.26 4.92
CA ILE A 63 9.35 7.10 3.51
C ILE A 63 10.87 7.14 3.35
N PHE A 64 11.57 7.91 4.19
CA PHE A 64 13.02 8.02 4.13
C PHE A 64 13.75 6.69 4.33
N GLN A 65 13.15 5.75 5.08
CA GLN A 65 13.75 4.44 5.38
C GLN A 65 13.87 3.55 4.15
N PHE A 66 12.98 3.71 3.17
CA PHE A 66 12.98 2.94 1.91
C PHE A 66 13.16 3.82 0.68
N ARG A 67 13.70 5.04 0.84
CA ARG A 67 13.88 6.03 -0.25
C ARG A 67 14.70 5.52 -1.45
N HIS A 68 15.49 4.47 -1.26
CA HIS A 68 16.31 3.88 -2.31
C HIS A 68 15.54 2.91 -3.20
N ASP A 69 14.41 2.37 -2.73
CA ASP A 69 13.48 1.59 -3.54
C ASP A 69 12.56 2.56 -4.28
N THR A 70 13.08 3.12 -5.39
CA THR A 70 12.38 4.13 -6.18
C THR A 70 11.04 3.61 -6.70
N ALA A 71 10.97 2.34 -7.10
CA ALA A 71 9.75 1.71 -7.58
C ALA A 71 8.69 1.61 -6.48
N ARG A 72 9.06 1.28 -5.23
CA ARG A 72 8.14 1.31 -4.09
C ARG A 72 7.68 2.73 -3.76
N VAL A 73 8.60 3.69 -3.75
CA VAL A 73 8.28 5.10 -3.48
C VAL A 73 7.28 5.62 -4.53
N GLU A 74 7.46 5.29 -5.80
CA GLU A 74 6.55 5.65 -6.88
C GLU A 74 5.16 5.02 -6.69
N ARG A 75 5.08 3.71 -6.42
CA ARG A 75 3.80 3.05 -6.11
C ARG A 75 3.08 3.72 -4.93
N LEU A 76 3.83 4.09 -3.88
CA LEU A 76 3.26 4.77 -2.72
C LEU A 76 2.78 6.19 -3.06
N ARG A 77 3.53 6.95 -3.88
CA ARG A 77 3.10 8.27 -4.36
C ARG A 77 1.79 8.17 -5.11
N THR A 78 1.71 7.29 -6.10
CA THR A 78 0.48 7.06 -6.86
C THR A 78 -0.69 6.71 -5.94
N PHE A 79 -0.48 5.80 -4.98
CA PHE A 79 -1.49 5.44 -3.99
C PHE A 79 -1.98 6.63 -3.14
N LEU A 80 -1.07 7.44 -2.61
CA LEU A 80 -1.41 8.62 -1.80
C LEU A 80 -2.07 9.73 -2.63
N THR A 81 -1.64 9.93 -3.88
CA THR A 81 -2.27 10.86 -4.81
C THR A 81 -3.72 10.45 -5.09
N TRP A 82 -3.97 9.17 -5.40
CA TRP A 82 -5.34 8.67 -5.58
C TRP A 82 -6.19 8.82 -4.33
N LYS A 83 -5.62 8.59 -3.15
CA LYS A 83 -6.31 8.85 -1.88
C LYS A 83 -6.70 10.33 -1.75
N ALA A 84 -5.78 11.24 -2.06
CA ALA A 84 -6.02 12.67 -1.98
C ALA A 84 -7.10 13.13 -2.98
N ILE A 85 -7.04 12.65 -4.22
CA ILE A 85 -8.06 12.91 -5.26
C ILE A 85 -9.44 12.46 -4.78
N ARG A 86 -9.57 11.21 -4.31
CA ARG A 86 -10.85 10.67 -3.81
C ARG A 86 -11.41 11.49 -2.64
N LYS A 87 -10.55 11.94 -1.74
CA LYS A 87 -10.96 12.83 -0.64
C LYS A 87 -11.49 14.16 -1.17
N THR A 88 -10.81 14.79 -2.13
CA THR A 88 -11.27 16.05 -2.74
C THR A 88 -12.60 15.90 -3.48
N VAL A 89 -12.78 14.81 -4.23
CA VAL A 89 -14.06 14.52 -4.93
C VAL A 89 -15.18 14.32 -3.92
N LYS A 90 -14.95 13.54 -2.87
CA LYS A 90 -15.93 13.32 -1.80
C LYS A 90 -16.31 14.62 -1.09
N ASP A 91 -15.32 15.44 -0.75
CA ASP A 91 -15.55 16.75 -0.11
C ASP A 91 -16.32 17.71 -1.04
N SER A 92 -16.27 17.53 -2.37
CA SER A 92 -17.09 18.28 -3.34
C SER A 92 -18.50 17.70 -3.54
N ASP A 93 -18.67 16.38 -3.40
CA ASP A 93 -19.91 15.64 -3.62
C ASP A 93 -20.75 15.44 -2.33
N GLU A 94 -20.33 15.97 -1.18
CA GLU A 94 -21.15 16.05 0.05
C GLU A 94 -22.45 16.88 -0.10
N LYS A 95 -22.91 17.15 -1.32
CA LYS A 95 -24.31 17.50 -1.65
C LYS A 95 -25.21 16.31 -1.98
N GLU A 96 -24.75 15.16 -2.47
CA GLU A 96 -25.60 13.96 -2.66
C GLU A 96 -24.81 12.64 -2.63
N GLY A 97 -25.14 11.76 -1.67
CA GLY A 97 -25.14 10.30 -1.87
C GLY A 97 -23.81 9.53 -1.87
N PHE A 98 -23.66 8.67 -0.87
CA PHE A 98 -22.54 7.73 -0.61
C PHE A 98 -22.22 6.79 -1.80
N VAL A 99 -20.95 6.72 -2.23
CA VAL A 99 -20.40 5.64 -3.07
C VAL A 99 -19.32 4.91 -2.26
N ASP A 100 -19.37 3.58 -2.26
CA ASP A 100 -18.53 2.72 -1.41
C ASP A 100 -17.07 2.71 -1.88
N GLU A 101 -16.14 2.75 -0.91
CA GLU A 101 -14.69 2.97 -1.07
C GLU A 101 -13.94 1.92 -1.93
N ALA A 102 -14.58 0.79 -2.23
CA ALA A 102 -13.98 -0.35 -2.93
C ALA A 102 -14.35 -0.44 -4.43
N ASP A 103 -15.44 0.21 -4.86
CA ASP A 103 -15.99 0.06 -6.23
C ASP A 103 -15.42 1.06 -7.25
N MET A 104 -14.71 2.11 -6.80
CA MET A 104 -14.12 3.11 -7.70
C MET A 104 -12.70 2.77 -8.18
N GLU A 105 -12.10 1.65 -7.75
CA GLU A 105 -10.82 1.20 -8.34
C GLU A 105 -11.00 0.51 -9.72
N GLU A 106 -12.21 0.13 -10.12
CA GLU A 106 -12.52 -0.40 -11.47
C GLU A 106 -13.05 0.64 -12.46
N ALA A 107 -13.24 1.89 -12.03
CA ALA A 107 -13.49 2.95 -12.98
C ALA A 107 -12.16 3.25 -13.70
N ALA A 108 -11.90 2.52 -14.79
CA ALA A 108 -11.23 3.13 -15.93
C ALA A 108 -11.87 4.52 -16.12
N PRO A 109 -11.11 5.59 -16.38
CA PRO A 109 -11.69 6.90 -16.54
C PRO A 109 -12.71 6.78 -17.67
N THR A 110 -13.99 6.72 -17.31
CA THR A 110 -15.04 6.93 -18.28
C THR A 110 -14.83 8.35 -18.75
N ASP A 111 -14.85 8.55 -20.06
CA ASP A 111 -14.69 9.85 -20.76
C ASP A 111 -15.69 10.95 -20.32
N GLU A 112 -16.45 10.70 -19.26
CA GLU A 112 -17.45 11.58 -18.68
C GLU A 112 -17.16 11.97 -17.22
N ALA A 113 -15.91 11.88 -16.75
CA ALA A 113 -15.52 12.68 -15.60
C ALA A 113 -15.58 14.17 -16.00
N PRO A 114 -16.31 15.03 -15.27
CA PRO A 114 -16.26 16.46 -15.56
C PRO A 114 -14.80 16.86 -15.51
N ALA A 115 -14.33 17.54 -16.56
CA ALA A 115 -12.99 18.10 -16.66
C ALA A 115 -12.82 19.20 -15.59
N ALA A 116 -12.79 18.82 -14.33
CA ALA A 116 -12.33 19.63 -13.24
C ALA A 116 -10.83 19.77 -13.46
N LYS A 117 -10.46 20.87 -14.12
CA LYS A 117 -9.09 21.40 -14.21
C LYS A 117 -8.59 21.85 -12.83
N GLY A 118 -8.74 20.97 -11.84
CA GLY A 118 -8.32 21.17 -10.47
C GLY A 118 -6.87 20.73 -10.32
N LYS A 119 -6.11 21.48 -9.53
CA LYS A 119 -4.75 21.08 -9.13
C LYS A 119 -4.86 19.80 -8.32
N PHE A 120 -4.35 18.68 -8.83
CA PHE A 120 -4.31 17.45 -8.06
C PHE A 120 -3.19 17.53 -7.02
N PRO A 121 -3.41 17.09 -5.77
CA PRO A 121 -2.37 17.10 -4.75
C PRO A 121 -1.25 16.15 -5.15
N THR A 122 -0.04 16.68 -5.39
CA THR A 122 1.16 15.86 -5.63
C THR A 122 1.90 15.61 -4.33
N VAL A 123 2.38 14.38 -4.14
CA VAL A 123 3.16 13.99 -2.96
C VAL A 123 4.63 14.37 -3.17
N SER A 124 4.97 15.60 -2.80
CA SER A 124 6.36 16.09 -2.82
C SER A 124 7.15 15.56 -1.61
N LEU A 125 8.36 15.04 -1.88
CA LEU A 125 9.29 14.58 -0.85
C LEU A 125 10.44 15.58 -0.65
N PRO A 126 10.95 15.74 0.59
CA PRO A 126 12.01 16.72 0.87
C PRO A 126 13.36 16.46 0.19
N TRP A 127 13.55 15.30 -0.41
CA TRP A 127 14.77 14.92 -1.14
C TRP A 127 14.55 14.84 -2.66
N ASP A 128 13.42 15.35 -3.16
CA ASP A 128 13.22 15.52 -4.59
C ASP A 128 14.11 16.63 -5.16
N VAL A 129 14.40 16.55 -6.45
CA VAL A 129 15.22 17.54 -7.16
C VAL A 129 14.62 18.95 -7.03
N SER A 130 13.29 19.06 -7.07
CA SER A 130 12.56 20.31 -6.89
C SER A 130 12.74 20.92 -5.48
N SER A 131 13.08 20.11 -4.48
CA SER A 131 13.34 20.56 -3.11
C SER A 131 14.77 21.07 -2.88
N PHE A 132 15.69 20.92 -3.84
CA PHE A 132 17.05 21.48 -3.71
C PHE A 132 17.11 22.99 -3.90
N PHE A 133 16.09 23.58 -4.52
CA PHE A 133 16.04 25.00 -4.81
C PHE A 133 15.14 25.73 -3.82
N SER A 134 15.59 26.88 -3.31
CA SER A 134 14.81 27.71 -2.38
C SER A 134 13.60 28.37 -3.05
N GLU A 135 13.68 28.59 -4.35
CA GLU A 135 12.58 29.08 -5.17
C GLU A 135 12.04 27.93 -6.02
N GLN A 136 10.75 27.64 -5.83
CA GLN A 136 10.06 26.66 -6.65
C GLN A 136 9.42 27.37 -7.84
N VAL A 137 9.74 26.89 -9.04
CA VAL A 137 8.97 27.25 -10.23
C VAL A 137 7.60 26.60 -10.09
N ALA A 138 6.54 27.33 -10.43
CA ALA A 138 5.21 26.73 -10.49
C ALA A 138 5.23 25.64 -11.57
N GLU A 139 5.32 24.38 -11.13
CA GLU A 139 5.18 23.24 -12.02
C GLU A 139 3.76 23.24 -12.60
N ALA A 140 3.66 22.88 -13.89
CA ALA A 140 2.36 22.61 -14.48
C ALA A 140 1.71 21.48 -13.68
N PRO A 141 0.40 21.56 -13.38
CA PRO A 141 -0.27 20.47 -12.68
C PRO A 141 -0.08 19.19 -13.49
N GLU A 142 0.47 18.14 -12.85
CA GLU A 142 0.49 16.80 -13.43
C GLU A 142 -0.94 16.42 -13.77
N ASP A 143 -1.16 16.04 -15.03
CA ASP A 143 -2.48 15.61 -15.47
C ASP A 143 -2.75 14.21 -14.89
N ILE A 144 -4.03 13.85 -14.69
CA ILE A 144 -4.39 12.50 -14.20
C ILE A 144 -3.81 11.43 -15.13
N THR A 145 -3.68 11.76 -16.42
CA THR A 145 -3.06 10.93 -17.45
C THR A 145 -1.60 10.60 -17.14
N ASP A 146 -0.83 11.50 -16.52
CA ASP A 146 0.56 11.25 -16.13
C ASP A 146 0.65 10.27 -14.94
N ILE A 147 -0.32 10.33 -14.03
CA ILE A 147 -0.38 9.43 -12.85
C ILE A 147 -0.73 7.99 -13.28
N THR A 148 -1.67 7.82 -14.21
CA THR A 148 -2.10 6.49 -14.69
C THR A 148 -1.10 5.86 -15.66
N SER A 149 -0.29 6.67 -16.34
CA SER A 149 0.73 6.22 -17.28
C SER A 149 2.11 6.00 -16.65
N SER A 150 2.25 6.20 -15.33
CA SER A 150 3.44 5.81 -14.57
C SER A 150 3.81 4.34 -14.83
N GLU A 151 5.11 4.07 -14.97
CA GLU A 151 5.65 2.72 -15.17
C GLU A 151 5.20 1.75 -14.06
N ALA A 152 5.13 2.25 -12.82
CA ALA A 152 4.67 1.46 -11.69
C ALA A 152 3.19 1.06 -11.79
N ALA A 153 2.34 1.93 -12.35
CA ALA A 153 0.93 1.63 -12.58
C ALA A 153 0.76 0.59 -13.70
N LEU A 154 1.49 0.75 -14.80
CA LEU A 154 1.47 -0.18 -15.92
C LEU A 154 1.97 -1.58 -15.54
N GLU A 155 3.06 -1.67 -14.75
CA GLU A 155 3.57 -2.96 -14.29
C GLU A 155 2.60 -3.66 -13.32
N LYS A 156 1.89 -2.90 -12.48
CA LYS A 156 0.83 -3.46 -11.62
C LYS A 156 -0.30 -4.05 -12.46
N LEU A 157 -0.76 -3.33 -13.49
CA LEU A 157 -1.79 -3.83 -14.41
C LEU A 157 -1.33 -5.09 -15.14
N ARG A 158 -0.10 -5.09 -15.67
CA ARG A 158 0.48 -6.26 -16.35
C ARG A 158 0.51 -7.50 -15.46
N LYS A 159 0.91 -7.35 -14.19
CA LYS A 159 0.91 -8.45 -13.21
C LYS A 159 -0.50 -8.96 -12.90
N ASN A 160 -1.48 -8.06 -12.81
CA ASN A 160 -2.87 -8.44 -12.58
C ASN A 160 -3.44 -9.21 -13.79
N ASP A 161 -3.15 -8.76 -15.01
CA ASP A 161 -3.57 -9.44 -16.23
C ASP A 161 -2.93 -10.84 -16.33
N GLU A 162 -1.63 -10.94 -16.05
CA GLU A 162 -0.92 -12.22 -16.04
C GLU A 162 -1.51 -13.18 -14.99
N ARG A 163 -1.87 -12.66 -13.82
CA ARG A 163 -2.44 -13.46 -12.73
C ARG A 163 -3.87 -13.92 -13.03
N THR A 164 -4.69 -13.08 -13.64
CA THR A 164 -6.11 -13.34 -13.88
C THR A 164 -6.38 -14.09 -15.19
N ARG A 165 -5.41 -14.17 -16.11
CA ARG A 165 -5.53 -14.80 -17.44
C ARG A 165 -6.16 -16.19 -17.42
N ASP A 166 -5.76 -17.02 -16.47
CA ASP A 166 -6.13 -18.44 -16.41
C ASP A 166 -7.10 -18.76 -15.24
N MET A 167 -7.67 -17.73 -14.60
CA MET A 167 -8.61 -17.90 -13.49
C MET A 167 -10.01 -18.30 -13.96
N THR A 168 -10.67 -19.14 -13.18
CA THR A 168 -12.11 -19.39 -13.31
C THR A 168 -12.92 -18.20 -12.82
N VAL A 169 -14.22 -18.16 -13.16
CA VAL A 169 -15.14 -17.11 -12.71
C VAL A 169 -15.18 -17.00 -11.17
N ALA A 170 -15.18 -18.14 -10.48
CA ALA A 170 -15.20 -18.17 -9.01
C ALA A 170 -13.89 -17.67 -8.39
N GLU A 171 -12.76 -18.03 -8.99
CA GLU A 171 -11.44 -17.55 -8.56
C GLU A 171 -11.27 -16.06 -8.81
N TYR A 172 -11.70 -15.57 -9.99
CA TYR A 172 -11.68 -14.15 -10.30
C TYR A 172 -12.53 -13.34 -9.33
N ALA A 173 -13.75 -13.79 -9.00
CA ALA A 173 -14.61 -13.12 -8.03
C ALA A 173 -13.95 -13.02 -6.63
N THR A 174 -13.29 -14.09 -6.20
CA THR A 174 -12.55 -14.11 -4.93
C THR A 174 -11.35 -13.17 -4.99
N TRP A 175 -10.58 -13.20 -6.10
CA TRP A 175 -9.43 -12.33 -6.32
C TRP A 175 -9.84 -10.84 -6.33
N SER A 176 -10.94 -10.49 -7.01
CA SER A 176 -11.43 -9.11 -7.06
C SER A 176 -11.84 -8.57 -5.70
N GLU A 177 -12.40 -9.41 -4.83
CA GLU A 177 -12.73 -9.02 -3.45
C GLU A 177 -11.44 -8.82 -2.62
N TYR A 178 -10.45 -9.71 -2.79
CA TYR A 178 -9.27 -9.75 -1.93
C TYR A 178 -8.15 -8.79 -2.37
N ARG A 179 -8.14 -8.29 -3.62
CA ARG A 179 -7.03 -7.47 -4.15
C ARG A 179 -6.87 -6.11 -3.45
N HIS A 180 -7.90 -5.66 -2.74
CA HIS A 180 -7.88 -4.45 -1.92
C HIS A 180 -7.70 -4.75 -0.42
N ALA A 181 -7.40 -5.99 -0.05
CA ALA A 181 -7.20 -6.38 1.34
C ALA A 181 -6.04 -5.59 1.98
N SER A 182 -6.30 -5.10 3.19
CA SER A 182 -5.37 -4.29 3.95
C SER A 182 -5.59 -4.53 5.44
N LEU A 183 -4.50 -4.45 6.22
CA LEU A 183 -4.57 -4.54 7.68
C LEU A 183 -5.23 -3.32 8.33
N THR A 184 -5.33 -2.20 7.60
CA THR A 184 -5.80 -0.92 8.15
C THR A 184 -7.20 -0.54 7.69
N TYR A 185 -7.68 -1.10 6.57
CA TYR A 185 -8.99 -0.78 6.00
C TYR A 185 -10.12 -1.09 6.99
N ARG A 186 -10.93 -0.06 7.33
CA ARG A 186 -11.99 -0.10 8.36
C ARG A 186 -11.54 -0.61 9.75
N LYS A 187 -10.23 -0.74 9.98
CA LYS A 187 -9.62 -1.38 11.17
C LYS A 187 -8.48 -0.55 11.77
N ALA A 188 -8.43 0.74 11.44
CA ALA A 188 -7.35 1.65 11.83
C ALA A 188 -7.05 1.64 13.34
N LYS A 189 -8.08 1.69 14.21
CA LYS A 189 -7.89 1.65 15.67
C LYS A 189 -7.23 0.34 16.12
N ARG A 190 -7.72 -0.79 15.62
CA ARG A 190 -7.20 -2.12 15.94
C ARG A 190 -5.74 -2.27 15.51
N PHE A 191 -5.41 -1.79 14.32
CA PHE A 191 -4.04 -1.81 13.80
C PHE A 191 -3.11 -0.92 14.63
N ARG A 192 -3.56 0.30 14.96
CA ARG A 192 -2.80 1.25 15.80
C ARG A 192 -2.44 0.63 17.15
N ASP A 193 -3.41 0.01 17.82
CA ASP A 193 -3.19 -0.65 19.11
C ASP A 193 -2.28 -1.88 18.97
N TRP A 194 -2.44 -2.64 17.88
CA TRP A 194 -1.64 -3.84 17.60
C TRP A 194 -0.16 -3.54 17.37
N CYS A 195 0.17 -2.52 16.58
CA CYS A 195 1.56 -2.15 16.29
C CYS A 195 2.19 -1.24 17.36
N GLY A 196 1.42 -0.80 18.36
CA GLY A 196 1.91 0.07 19.43
C GLY A 196 2.12 1.54 19.01
N LEU A 197 1.47 1.99 17.92
CA LEU A 197 1.54 3.38 17.48
C LEU A 197 0.82 4.29 18.49
N GLY A 198 1.51 5.34 18.94
CA GLY A 198 1.08 6.20 20.05
C GLY A 198 1.65 5.78 21.42
N VAL A 199 2.23 4.58 21.53
CA VAL A 199 3.01 4.16 22.71
C VAL A 199 4.50 4.19 22.40
N ILE A 200 4.89 3.65 21.24
CA ILE A 200 6.29 3.57 20.79
C ILE A 200 6.75 4.89 20.19
N ALA A 201 5.88 5.52 19.41
CA ALA A 201 6.15 6.75 18.68
C ALA A 201 4.86 7.53 18.46
N GLU A 202 4.94 8.85 18.52
CA GLU A 202 3.83 9.75 18.18
C GLU A 202 4.03 10.31 16.78
N ASN A 203 2.97 10.30 15.98
CA ASN A 203 2.97 10.86 14.63
C ASN A 203 2.33 12.24 14.60
N LYS A 204 2.71 13.05 13.60
CA LYS A 204 2.08 14.34 13.34
C LYS A 204 0.57 14.15 13.04
N PRO A 205 -0.31 15.00 13.58
CA PRO A 205 -1.74 14.95 13.27
C PRO A 205 -2.00 15.13 11.77
N ASN A 206 -3.04 14.47 11.25
CA ASN A 206 -3.47 14.50 9.85
C ASN A 206 -2.50 13.89 8.82
N ASP A 207 -1.36 13.36 9.24
CA ASP A 207 -0.46 12.61 8.36
C ASP A 207 -1.04 11.22 8.00
N ASP A 208 -0.79 10.77 6.77
CA ASP A 208 -1.22 9.48 6.20
C ASP A 208 -0.44 8.25 6.70
N VAL A 209 0.07 8.30 7.94
CA VAL A 209 0.91 7.23 8.52
C VAL A 209 0.22 5.87 8.48
N MET A 210 -1.08 5.82 8.79
CA MET A 210 -1.84 4.56 8.80
C MET A 210 -1.97 3.96 7.40
N ASP A 211 -2.13 4.81 6.38
CA ASP A 211 -2.22 4.37 4.99
C ASP A 211 -0.87 3.91 4.45
N ILE A 212 0.20 4.62 4.79
CA ILE A 212 1.58 4.20 4.45
C ILE A 212 1.89 2.85 5.09
N LEU A 213 1.60 2.66 6.38
CA LEU A 213 1.81 1.38 7.05
C LEU A 213 0.90 0.28 6.48
N GLY A 214 -0.35 0.59 6.15
CA GLY A 214 -1.25 -0.35 5.48
C GLY A 214 -0.72 -0.82 4.12
N PHE A 215 -0.25 0.13 3.30
CA PHE A 215 0.41 -0.15 2.02
C PHE A 215 1.64 -1.05 2.20
N LEU A 216 2.56 -0.67 3.10
CA LEU A 216 3.80 -1.41 3.30
C LEU A 216 3.57 -2.82 3.87
N THR A 217 2.63 -2.97 4.80
CA THR A 217 2.29 -4.29 5.36
C THR A 217 1.69 -5.21 4.32
N SER A 218 0.85 -4.69 3.42
CA SER A 218 0.33 -5.46 2.28
C SER A 218 1.45 -5.91 1.35
N GLU A 219 2.36 -5.01 0.96
CA GLU A 219 3.52 -5.37 0.15
C GLU A 219 4.42 -6.40 0.83
N MET A 220 4.66 -6.27 2.14
CA MET A 220 5.50 -7.23 2.88
C MET A 220 4.87 -8.62 2.92
N VAL A 221 3.55 -8.73 3.18
CA VAL A 221 2.85 -10.03 3.15
C VAL A 221 2.91 -10.63 1.75
N GLN A 222 2.62 -9.84 0.72
CA GLN A 222 2.63 -10.32 -0.66
C GLN A 222 4.03 -10.76 -1.10
N SER A 223 5.06 -9.97 -0.82
CA SER A 223 6.44 -10.30 -1.16
C SER A 223 6.93 -11.55 -0.43
N LEU A 224 6.65 -11.66 0.87
CA LEU A 224 7.06 -12.82 1.66
C LEU A 224 6.40 -14.10 1.14
N THR A 225 5.10 -14.02 0.82
CA THR A 225 4.34 -15.16 0.28
C THR A 225 4.85 -15.54 -1.11
N ALA A 226 5.06 -14.57 -2.00
CA ALA A 226 5.57 -14.83 -3.34
C ALA A 226 6.95 -15.50 -3.33
N GLU A 227 7.87 -15.03 -2.47
CA GLU A 227 9.18 -15.67 -2.32
C GLU A 227 9.08 -17.07 -1.71
N ALA A 228 8.19 -17.29 -0.73
CA ALA A 228 7.95 -18.61 -0.17
C ALA A 228 7.44 -19.61 -1.22
N LEU A 229 6.50 -19.19 -2.08
CA LEU A 229 5.98 -20.03 -3.16
C LEU A 229 7.06 -20.35 -4.21
N LYS A 230 7.94 -19.41 -4.53
CA LYS A 230 9.08 -19.67 -5.44
C LYS A 230 10.02 -20.74 -4.86
N VAL A 231 10.37 -20.62 -3.58
CA VAL A 231 11.24 -21.59 -2.90
C VAL A 231 10.56 -22.97 -2.84
N GLN A 232 9.27 -23.01 -2.51
CA GLN A 232 8.49 -24.25 -2.51
C GLN A 232 8.47 -24.92 -3.89
N ALA A 233 8.26 -24.16 -4.96
CA ALA A 233 8.27 -24.68 -6.32
C ALA A 233 9.65 -25.25 -6.72
N LEU A 234 10.73 -24.59 -6.32
CA LEU A 234 12.10 -25.09 -6.53
C LEU A 234 12.36 -26.39 -5.76
N GLU A 235 11.91 -26.48 -4.51
CA GLU A 235 12.05 -27.69 -3.70
C GLU A 235 11.27 -28.86 -4.31
N LEU A 236 10.04 -28.63 -4.77
CA LEU A 236 9.23 -29.65 -5.45
C LEU A 236 9.90 -30.12 -6.74
N ALA A 237 10.40 -29.21 -7.57
CA ALA A 237 11.10 -29.56 -8.81
C ALA A 237 12.37 -30.40 -8.55
N TYR A 238 13.10 -30.10 -7.46
CA TYR A 238 14.24 -30.91 -7.03
C TYR A 238 13.82 -32.31 -6.56
N LEU A 239 12.75 -32.41 -5.77
CA LEU A 239 12.22 -33.70 -5.30
C LEU A 239 11.67 -34.57 -6.44
N ASP A 240 11.11 -33.96 -7.47
CA ASP A 240 10.62 -34.63 -8.69
C ASP A 240 11.73 -34.97 -9.69
N GLY A 241 12.99 -34.64 -9.38
CA GLY A 241 14.16 -34.96 -10.22
C GLY A 241 14.25 -34.14 -11.51
N GLN A 242 13.61 -32.96 -11.55
CA GLN A 242 13.65 -32.04 -12.70
C GLN A 242 14.79 -31.01 -12.60
N LEU A 243 15.55 -31.04 -11.50
CA LEU A 243 16.76 -30.25 -11.22
C LEU A 243 17.87 -31.14 -10.65
#